data_AF-A0A1G5Q565-F1
#
_entry.id   AF-A0A1G5Q565-F1
#
_cell.length_a   1.000
_cell.length_b   1.000
_cell.length_c   1.000
_cell.angle_alpha   90.00
_cell.angle_beta   90.00
_cell.angle_gamma   90.00
#
_symmetry.space_group_name_H-M   'P 1'
#
loop_
_entity.id
_entity.type
_entity.pdbx_description
1 polymer ?
#
loop_
_entity_poly.entity_id
_entity_poly.type
_entity_poly.pdbx_seq_one_letter_code
_entity_poly.pdbx_strand_id
1 'polypeptide(L)'
;MMAQIDADNSHPKPDDGKIIELEPGSQPLVRVGEIYGRAIKYTRTFGLVEWVDDRRIYHVEWFPAGQVRRVDEETWRGRPL
;
A
#
# COMPACT_ATOMS: atom_id res chain seq x y z
N MET A 1 -11.78 -7.12 -1.57
CA MET A 1 -12.62 -6.22 -0.76
C MET A 1 -12.46 -6.46 0.74
N MET A 2 -12.59 -7.70 1.25
CA MET A 2 -12.39 -8.02 2.67
C MET A 2 -11.03 -7.55 3.23
N ALA A 3 -9.91 -7.86 2.59
CA ALA A 3 -8.58 -7.49 3.10
C ALA A 3 -8.35 -5.98 3.27
N GLN A 4 -8.96 -5.13 2.44
CA GLN A 4 -8.86 -3.68 2.61
C GLN A 4 -9.77 -3.16 3.73
N ILE A 5 -10.93 -3.77 3.94
CA ILE A 5 -11.82 -3.46 5.07
C ILE A 5 -11.14 -3.88 6.38
N ASP A 6 -10.52 -5.05 6.40
CA ASP A 6 -9.74 -5.54 7.54
C ASP A 6 -8.54 -4.63 7.83
N ALA A 7 -7.85 -4.17 6.78
CA ALA A 7 -6.75 -3.21 6.92
C ALA A 7 -7.22 -1.85 7.47
N ASP A 8 -8.36 -1.32 6.99
CA ASP A 8 -8.92 -0.07 7.51
C ASP A 8 -9.25 -0.20 9.01
N ASN A 9 -9.79 -1.35 9.44
CA ASN A 9 -10.10 -1.64 10.85
C ASN A 9 -8.86 -1.88 11.72
N SER A 10 -7.73 -2.23 11.12
CA SER A 10 -6.46 -2.53 11.79
C SER A 10 -5.40 -1.46 11.58
N HIS A 11 -5.80 -0.22 11.25
CA HIS A 11 -4.86 0.89 11.09
C HIS A 11 -3.97 1.02 12.35
N PRO A 12 -2.63 0.98 12.23
CA PRO A 12 -1.71 0.93 13.37
C PRO A 12 -1.85 2.09 14.36
N LYS A 13 -2.44 3.20 13.92
CA LYS A 13 -2.70 4.40 14.71
C LYS A 13 -4.09 5.00 14.40
N PRO A 14 -5.15 4.65 15.14
CA PRO A 14 -6.52 5.05 14.83
C PRO A 14 -6.75 6.57 14.76
N ASP A 15 -5.94 7.33 15.48
CA ASP A 15 -5.95 8.79 15.61
C ASP A 15 -5.03 9.51 14.59
N ASP A 16 -4.53 8.80 13.57
CA ASP A 16 -3.62 9.38 12.57
C ASP A 16 -4.32 10.23 11.49
N GLY A 17 -5.61 10.49 11.67
CA GLY A 17 -6.45 11.28 10.79
C GLY A 17 -7.32 10.41 9.88
N LYS A 18 -8.02 11.09 8.96
CA LYS A 18 -8.94 10.43 8.02
C LYS A 18 -8.15 9.56 7.04
N ILE A 19 -8.64 8.35 6.80
CA ILE A 19 -8.17 7.50 5.69
C ILE A 19 -8.64 8.14 4.37
N ILE A 20 -7.68 8.42 3.50
CA ILE A 20 -7.92 8.97 2.16
C ILE A 20 -7.62 7.89 1.14
N GLU A 21 -8.62 7.58 0.31
CA GLU A 21 -8.48 6.64 -0.81
C GLU A 21 -7.89 7.32 -2.02
N LEU A 22 -7.01 6.62 -2.72
CA LEU A 22 -6.41 7.07 -3.97
C LEU A 22 -7.23 6.55 -5.15
N GLU A 23 -7.59 7.45 -6.04
CA GLU A 23 -8.38 7.15 -7.23
C GLU A 23 -7.74 6.00 -8.04
N PRO A 24 -8.53 4.98 -8.44
CA PRO A 24 -8.06 3.93 -9.34
C PRO A 24 -7.42 4.52 -10.60
N GLY A 25 -6.24 4.02 -10.96
CA GLY A 25 -5.45 4.54 -12.08
C GLY A 25 -4.50 5.70 -11.73
N SER A 26 -4.69 6.36 -10.58
CA SER A 26 -3.73 7.35 -10.04
C SER A 26 -2.89 6.81 -8.89
N GLN A 27 -3.11 5.54 -8.53
CA GLN A 27 -2.40 4.84 -7.47
C GLN A 27 -0.94 4.57 -7.86
N PRO A 28 0.04 5.15 -7.15
CA PRO A 28 1.44 5.04 -7.55
C PRO A 28 1.99 3.66 -7.25
N LEU A 29 2.90 3.21 -8.11
CA LEU A 29 3.79 2.10 -7.81
C LEU A 29 4.76 2.50 -6.70
N VAL A 30 4.92 1.62 -5.72
CA VAL A 30 5.74 1.89 -4.55
C VAL A 30 6.63 0.70 -4.19
N ARG A 31 7.68 1.02 -3.45
CA ARG A 31 8.59 0.08 -2.81
C ARG A 31 8.66 0.34 -1.31
N VAL A 32 8.58 -0.72 -0.52
CA VAL A 32 8.81 -0.72 0.94
C VAL A 32 9.78 -1.84 1.27
N GLY A 33 11.04 -1.50 1.59
CA GLY A 33 12.08 -2.52 1.80
C GLY A 33 12.30 -3.35 0.52
N GLU A 34 11.92 -4.63 0.54
CA GLU A 34 11.96 -5.54 -0.63
C GLU A 34 10.60 -5.73 -1.30
N ILE A 35 9.53 -5.18 -0.72
CA ILE A 35 8.17 -5.27 -1.25
C ILE A 35 7.99 -4.24 -2.35
N TYR A 36 7.47 -4.68 -3.49
CA TYR A 36 7.01 -3.82 -4.59
C TYR A 36 5.51 -4.00 -4.74
N GLY A 37 4.77 -2.90 -4.60
CA GLY A 37 3.32 -2.90 -4.60
C GLY A 37 2.73 -1.62 -5.18
N ARG A 38 1.48 -1.37 -4.84
CA ARG A 38 0.73 -0.18 -5.21
C ARG A 38 0.15 0.47 -3.96
N ALA A 39 0.35 1.78 -3.80
CA ALA A 39 -0.29 2.51 -2.70
C ALA A 39 -1.75 2.82 -3.07
N ILE A 40 -2.67 2.46 -2.19
CA ILE A 40 -4.13 2.56 -2.45
C ILE A 40 -4.85 3.51 -1.50
N LYS A 41 -4.33 3.70 -0.28
CA LYS A 41 -4.87 4.65 0.70
C LYS A 41 -3.72 5.27 1.49
N TYR A 42 -3.99 6.38 2.18
CA TYR A 42 -3.05 6.97 3.11
C TYR A 42 -3.75 7.70 4.26
N THR A 43 -3.03 7.86 5.35
CA THR A 43 -3.32 8.76 6.46
C THR A 43 -2.16 9.75 6.60
N ARG A 44 -2.11 10.52 7.69
CA ARG A 44 -1.08 11.56 7.86
C ARG A 44 0.34 10.97 7.87
N THR A 45 0.52 9.80 8.46
CA THR A 45 1.84 9.19 8.69
C THR A 45 1.96 7.76 8.18
N PHE A 46 0.90 7.18 7.60
CA PHE A 46 0.93 5.83 7.01
C PHE A 46 0.38 5.80 5.59
N GLY A 47 0.88 4.85 4.79
CA GLY A 47 0.33 4.49 3.48
C GLY A 47 -0.09 3.02 3.47
N LEU A 48 -1.28 2.74 2.94
CA LEU A 48 -1.76 1.38 2.70
C LEU A 48 -1.27 0.91 1.35
N VAL A 49 -0.53 -0.20 1.34
CA VAL A 49 0.04 -0.79 0.14
C VAL A 49 -0.56 -2.17 -0.07
N GLU A 50 -0.94 -2.46 -1.32
CA GLU A 50 -1.29 -3.80 -1.75
C GLU A 50 -0.23 -4.38 -2.69
N TRP A 51 0.02 -5.67 -2.59
CA TRP A 51 0.97 -6.38 -3.46
C TRP A 51 0.65 -7.88 -3.54
N VAL A 52 1.28 -8.54 -4.51
CA VAL A 52 1.29 -10.00 -4.63
C VAL A 52 2.71 -10.50 -4.46
N ASP A 53 2.91 -11.49 -3.59
CA ASP A 53 4.22 -12.12 -3.38
C ASP A 53 4.53 -13.20 -4.45
N ASP A 54 5.72 -13.80 -4.36
CA ASP A 54 6.15 -14.85 -5.29
C ASP A 54 5.31 -16.13 -5.21
N ARG A 55 4.58 -16.32 -4.11
CA ARG A 55 3.65 -17.44 -3.91
C ARG A 55 2.24 -17.12 -4.44
N ARG A 56 2.07 -15.98 -5.12
CA ARG A 56 0.79 -15.47 -5.62
C ARG A 56 -0.22 -15.16 -4.51
N ILE A 57 0.26 -14.88 -3.30
CA ILE A 57 -0.59 -14.48 -2.19
C ILE A 57 -0.75 -12.96 -2.24
N TYR A 58 -2.00 -12.51 -2.16
CA TYR A 58 -2.36 -11.09 -2.10
C TYR A 58 -2.25 -10.58 -0.67
N HIS A 59 -1.59 -9.44 -0.51
CA HIS A 59 -1.33 -8.78 0.77
C HIS A 59 -1.77 -7.33 0.72
N VAL A 60 -2.18 -6.82 1.88
CA VAL A 60 -2.61 -5.43 2.09
C VAL A 60 -2.15 -5.01 3.47
N GLU A 61 -1.27 -4.01 3.57
CA GLU A 61 -0.68 -3.61 4.86
C GLU A 61 -0.35 -2.11 4.92
N TRP A 62 -0.49 -1.56 6.11
CA TRP A 62 -0.12 -0.18 6.44
C TRP A 62 1.37 -0.07 6.75
N PHE A 63 2.06 0.81 6.03
CA PHE A 63 3.46 1.12 6.28
C PHE A 63 3.63 2.57 6.71
N PRO A 64 4.57 2.88 7.62
CA PRO A 64 4.97 4.26 7.88
C PRO A 64 5.32 4.97 6.57
N ALA A 65 4.73 6.13 6.32
CA ALA A 65 4.85 6.85 5.05
C ALA A 65 6.31 7.15 4.68
N GLY A 66 7.20 7.34 5.68
CA GLY A 66 8.64 7.54 5.46
C GLY A 66 9.37 6.31 4.88
N GLN A 67 8.77 5.12 4.96
CA GLN A 67 9.28 3.87 4.37
C GLN A 67 8.73 3.62 2.97
N VAL A 68 7.62 4.25 2.60
CA VAL A 68 6.97 4.10 1.30
C VAL A 68 7.67 4.99 0.27
N ARG A 69 8.35 4.38 -0.69
CA ARG A 69 9.05 5.09 -1.78
C ARG A 69 8.29 4.89 -3.09
N ARG A 70 7.96 5.98 -3.78
CA ARG A 70 7.43 5.89 -5.15
C ARG A 70 8.53 5.40 -6.07
N VAL A 71 8.16 4.57 -7.05
CA VAL A 71 9.05 4.03 -8.07
C VAL A 71 8.36 4.08 -9.43
N ASP A 72 9.14 4.23 -10.48
CA ASP A 72 8.65 4.21 -11.86
C ASP A 72 8.54 2.78 -12.39
N GLU A 73 7.75 2.59 -13.45
CA GLU A 73 7.47 1.28 -14.05
C GLU A 73 8.75 0.53 -14.47
N GLU A 74 9.79 1.25 -14.91
CA GLU A 74 11.08 0.67 -15.31
C GLU A 74 11.85 0.00 -14.16
N THR A 75 11.66 0.51 -12.95
CA THR A 75 12.37 0.07 -11.74
C THR A 75 11.53 -0.83 -10.85
N TRP A 76 10.21 -0.85 -11.08
CA TRP A 76 9.28 -1.66 -10.32
C TRP A 76 9.43 -3.15 -10.66
N ARG A 77 9.59 -3.98 -9.62
CA ARG A 77 9.82 -5.42 -9.75
C ARG A 77 8.74 -6.27 -9.10
N GLY A 78 7.57 -5.66 -8.83
CA GLY A 78 6.45 -6.35 -8.21
C GLY A 78 5.78 -7.33 -9.18
N ARG A 79 4.90 -8.15 -8.62
CA ARG A 79 4.01 -9.01 -9.42
C ARG A 79 2.77 -8.22 -9.79
N PRO A 80 2.24 -8.36 -11.03
CA PRO A 80 0.94 -7.81 -11.38
C PRO A 80 -0.12 -8.30 -10.38
N LEU A 81 -0.94 -7.37 -9.91
CA LEU A 81 -2.11 -7.62 -9.07
C LEU A 81 -3.23 -8.32 -9.85
#